data_AF-A0AAU8AMP3-F1
#
_entry.id   AF-A0AAU8AMP3-F1
#
_cell.length_a   1.000
_cell.length_b   1.000
_cell.length_c   1.000
_cell.angle_alpha   90.00
_cell.angle_beta   90.00
_cell.angle_gamma   90.00
#
_symmetry.space_group_name_H-M   'P 1'
#
loop_
_entity.id
_entity.type
_entity.pdbx_description
1 polymer ?
#
loop_
_entity_poly.entity_id
_entity_poly.type
_entity_poly.pdbx_seq_one_letter_code
_entity_poly.pdbx_strand_id
1 'polypeptide(L)'
;MIVPLLLLAASLTGLVAALSQPGLTDVALLAIPCALASLILLLRAWPERARGPARRPSRGRPIILDGSNIMYWRGGDPELAAVREAVDALRARGFTPGVVFDANVGYKLVGRYQNNAELGRLLGLPRDRVTVVSKGIPADQVILKAARGRGARIITNDRYRDWAEAHPEIAREGHLVRGGYRAGKLWLELDDGA
;
A
#
# COMPACT_ATOMS: atom_id res chain seq x y z
N MET A 1 6.70 12.85 15.70
CA MET A 1 7.88 12.25 16.38
C MET A 1 8.68 13.25 17.19
N ILE A 2 8.81 14.51 16.78
CA ILE A 2 9.47 15.55 17.59
C ILE A 2 8.70 15.79 18.89
N VAL A 3 7.36 15.91 18.85
CA VAL A 3 6.54 16.19 20.03
C VAL A 3 6.63 15.10 21.12
N PRO A 4 6.44 13.79 20.87
CA PRO A 4 6.61 12.76 21.91
C PRO A 4 8.05 12.66 22.44
N LEU A 5 9.05 12.97 21.63
CA LEU A 5 10.45 12.99 22.05
C LEU A 5 10.73 14.15 23.02
N LEU A 6 10.21 15.34 22.71
CA LEU A 6 10.31 16.52 23.58
C LEU A 6 9.56 16.30 24.90
N LEU A 7 8.38 15.69 24.85
CA LEU A 7 7.61 15.33 26.05
C LEU A 7 8.36 14.32 26.91
N LEU A 8 8.95 13.27 26.31
CA LEU A 8 9.76 12.31 27.05
C LEU A 8 10.99 12.97 27.70
N ALA A 9 11.69 13.85 26.98
CA ALA A 9 12.85 14.57 27.50
C ALA A 9 12.48 15.52 28.65
N ALA A 10 11.36 16.24 28.52
CA ALA A 10 10.83 17.11 29.57
C ALA A 10 10.40 16.31 30.80
N SER A 11 9.72 15.17 30.62
CA SER A 11 9.30 14.30 31.72
C SER A 11 10.49 13.64 32.44
N LEU A 12 11.52 13.21 31.71
CA LEU A 12 12.77 12.69 32.31
C LEU A 12 13.48 13.77 33.14
N THR A 13 13.56 14.99 32.61
CA THR A 13 14.15 16.13 33.34
C THR A 13 13.37 16.44 34.61
N GLY A 14 12.04 16.44 34.54
CA GLY A 14 11.16 16.64 35.71
C GLY A 14 11.32 15.53 36.77
N LEU A 15 11.54 14.28 36.36
CA LEU A 15 11.78 13.16 37.26
C LEU A 15 13.14 13.28 37.98
N VAL A 16 14.20 13.71 37.28
CA VAL A 16 15.52 13.94 37.91
C VAL A 16 15.46 15.09 38.91
N ALA A 17 14.74 16.18 38.58
CA ALA A 17 14.55 17.30 39.50
C ALA A 17 13.79 16.89 40.76
N ALA A 18 12.74 16.09 40.62
CA ALA A 18 11.93 15.58 41.74
C ALA A 18 12.73 14.65 42.68
N LEU A 19 13.67 13.88 42.16
CA LEU A 19 14.54 13.00 42.96
C LEU A 19 15.69 13.74 43.64
N SER A 20 16.07 14.92 43.13
CA SER A 20 17.23 15.69 43.63
C SER A 20 16.86 16.71 44.70
N GLN A 21 15.59 17.11 44.78
CA GLN A 21 15.11 18.09 45.76
C GLN A 21 13.92 17.53 46.56
N PRO A 22 14.08 17.31 47.87
CA PRO A 22 12.97 16.96 48.76
C PRO A 22 11.95 18.11 48.80
N GLY A 23 10.76 17.90 48.21
CA GLY A 23 9.70 18.91 48.12
C GLY A 23 8.97 18.98 46.77
N LEU A 24 9.47 18.29 45.74
CA LEU A 24 8.89 18.29 44.39
C LEU A 24 8.13 17.00 44.03
N THR A 25 7.57 16.32 45.02
CA THR A 25 6.87 15.04 44.84
C THR A 25 5.69 15.14 43.86
N ASP A 26 5.02 16.30 43.80
CA ASP A 26 3.92 16.56 42.87
C ASP A 26 4.36 16.57 41.39
N VAL A 27 5.60 16.95 41.14
CA VAL A 27 6.19 16.91 39.78
C VAL A 27 6.39 15.46 39.33
N ALA A 28 6.72 14.55 40.25
CA ALA A 28 6.86 13.13 39.94
C ALA A 28 5.52 12.48 39.56
N LEU A 29 4.43 12.88 40.24
CA LEU A 29 3.06 12.40 39.95
C LEU A 29 2.62 12.69 38.51
N LEU A 30 3.06 13.81 37.93
CA LEU A 30 2.78 14.17 36.54
C LEU A 30 3.84 13.62 35.56
N ALA A 31 5.12 13.62 35.95
CA ALA A 31 6.22 13.21 35.08
C ALA A 31 6.17 11.72 34.70
N ILE A 32 5.79 10.85 35.64
CA ILE A 32 5.72 9.40 35.42
C ILE A 32 4.69 9.00 34.34
N PRO A 33 3.40 9.39 34.43
CA PRO A 33 2.41 9.02 33.41
C PRO A 33 2.73 9.66 32.05
N CYS A 34 3.26 10.89 32.01
CA CYS A 34 3.67 11.53 30.76
C CYS A 34 4.86 10.82 30.09
N ALA A 35 5.85 10.37 30.86
CA ALA A 35 6.97 9.59 30.35
C ALA A 35 6.49 8.24 29.77
N LEU A 36 5.62 7.53 30.48
CA LEU A 36 5.03 6.26 30.03
C LEU A 36 4.21 6.44 28.75
N ALA A 37 3.33 7.44 28.70
CA ALA A 37 2.52 7.72 27.52
C ALA A 37 3.40 8.06 26.30
N SER A 38 4.42 8.88 26.49
CA SER A 38 5.36 9.27 25.43
C SER A 38 6.17 8.06 24.93
N LEU A 39 6.63 7.20 25.84
CA LEU A 39 7.33 5.95 25.50
C LEU A 39 6.44 5.00 24.70
N ILE A 40 5.18 4.82 25.10
CA ILE A 40 4.20 3.99 24.37
C ILE A 40 3.97 4.53 22.96
N LEU A 41 3.84 5.85 22.79
CA LEU A 41 3.69 6.47 21.47
C LEU A 41 4.93 6.27 20.59
N LEU A 42 6.14 6.37 21.17
CA LEU A 42 7.39 6.12 20.45
C LEU A 42 7.54 4.66 20.03
N LEU A 43 7.18 3.71 20.91
CA LEU A 43 7.20 2.27 20.62
C LEU A 43 6.18 1.89 19.55
N ARG A 44 4.98 2.50 19.55
CA ARG A 44 3.96 2.29 18.50
C ARG A 44 4.35 2.90 17.15
N ALA A 45 5.12 3.98 17.13
CA ALA A 45 5.62 4.59 15.91
C ALA A 45 6.84 3.87 15.31
N TRP A 46 7.51 3.00 16.09
CA TRP A 46 8.64 2.20 15.64
C TRP A 46 8.32 1.23 14.48
N PRO A 47 7.24 0.41 14.51
CA PRO A 47 6.89 -0.49 13.40
C PRO A 47 6.51 0.26 12.12
N GLU A 48 6.01 1.50 12.21
CA GLU A 48 5.73 2.33 11.03
C GLU A 48 7.01 2.85 10.35
N ARG A 49 8.12 2.93 11.09
CA ARG A 49 9.43 3.38 10.61
C ARG A 49 10.34 2.22 10.19
N ALA A 50 10.17 1.04 10.80
CA ALA A 50 10.80 -0.21 10.39
C ALA A 50 10.20 -0.76 9.07
N ARG A 51 8.97 -0.36 8.74
CA ARG A 51 8.55 -0.25 7.34
C ARG A 51 9.34 0.92 6.75
N GLY A 52 10.58 0.64 6.34
CA GLY A 52 11.49 1.64 5.78
C GLY A 52 10.79 2.49 4.71
N PRO A 53 11.31 3.71 4.44
CA PRO A 53 10.73 4.57 3.41
C PRO A 53 10.53 3.73 2.17
N ALA A 54 9.27 3.58 1.72
CA ALA A 54 8.98 2.91 0.46
C ALA A 54 10.00 3.46 -0.54
N ARG A 55 10.81 2.57 -1.12
CA ARG A 55 11.94 2.95 -1.99
C ARG A 55 11.45 4.08 -2.88
N ARG A 56 12.17 5.22 -2.89
CA ARG A 56 11.82 6.40 -3.71
C ARG A 56 11.23 5.89 -5.03
N PRO A 57 9.97 6.22 -5.36
CA PRO A 57 9.35 5.66 -6.55
C PRO A 57 10.30 5.95 -7.71
N SER A 58 10.59 4.90 -8.49
CA SER A 58 11.32 5.08 -9.75
C SER A 58 10.66 6.23 -10.51
N ARG A 59 11.45 7.10 -11.15
CA ARG A 59 10.98 8.30 -11.87
C ARG A 59 9.88 8.04 -12.93
N GLY A 60 9.52 6.78 -13.17
CA GLY A 60 8.44 6.37 -14.05
C GLY A 60 7.05 6.65 -13.45
N ARG A 61 6.10 6.89 -14.35
CA ARG A 61 4.68 7.17 -14.06
C ARG A 61 4.08 6.06 -13.17
N PRO A 62 3.58 6.35 -11.96
CA PRO A 62 2.99 5.33 -11.11
C PRO A 62 1.69 4.79 -11.72
N ILE A 63 1.50 3.47 -11.64
CA ILE A 63 0.28 2.81 -12.10
C ILE A 63 -0.03 1.62 -11.19
N ILE A 64 -1.31 1.43 -10.86
CA ILE A 64 -1.78 0.34 -10.01
C ILE A 64 -2.52 -0.67 -10.89
N LEU A 65 -2.27 -1.95 -10.67
CA LEU A 65 -2.95 -3.05 -11.33
C LEU A 65 -3.86 -3.75 -10.33
N ASP A 66 -5.12 -3.95 -10.72
CA ASP A 66 -6.02 -4.88 -10.05
C ASP A 66 -5.66 -6.31 -10.49
N GLY A 67 -4.76 -6.94 -9.74
CA GLY A 67 -4.26 -8.27 -10.08
C GLY A 67 -5.35 -9.34 -10.03
N SER A 68 -6.32 -9.18 -9.13
CA SER A 68 -7.46 -10.11 -9.01
C SER A 68 -8.43 -10.00 -10.19
N ASN A 69 -8.53 -8.84 -10.83
CA ASN A 69 -9.26 -8.65 -12.08
C ASN A 69 -8.47 -9.19 -13.29
N ILE A 70 -7.19 -8.82 -13.39
CA ILE A 70 -6.35 -9.10 -14.57
C ILE A 70 -6.09 -10.60 -14.77
N MET A 71 -6.00 -11.38 -13.69
CA MET A 71 -5.76 -12.82 -13.79
C MET A 71 -6.85 -13.58 -14.59
N TYR A 72 -8.03 -12.99 -14.79
CA TYR A 72 -9.14 -13.58 -15.55
C TYR A 72 -9.24 -13.10 -17.01
N TRP A 73 -8.35 -12.20 -17.47
CA TRP A 73 -8.50 -11.56 -18.77
C TRP A 73 -8.39 -12.49 -19.99
N ARG A 74 -7.86 -13.71 -19.83
CA ARG A 74 -7.79 -14.72 -20.89
C ARG A 74 -9.08 -15.55 -21.04
N GLY A 75 -10.08 -15.34 -20.19
CA GLY A 75 -11.42 -15.93 -20.35
C GLY A 75 -11.57 -17.36 -19.81
N GLY A 76 -10.75 -17.75 -18.83
CA GLY A 76 -10.79 -19.07 -18.21
C GLY A 76 -10.37 -19.02 -16.74
N ASP A 77 -9.56 -19.99 -16.34
CA ASP A 77 -9.01 -20.05 -15.00
C ASP A 77 -8.12 -18.85 -14.69
N PRO A 78 -7.98 -18.49 -13.41
CA PRO A 78 -7.09 -17.41 -12.99
C PRO A 78 -5.62 -17.71 -13.33
N GLU A 79 -5.00 -16.82 -14.10
CA GLU A 79 -3.62 -16.96 -14.54
C GLU A 79 -2.73 -15.80 -14.08
N LEU A 80 -1.68 -16.11 -13.32
CA LEU A 80 -0.69 -15.09 -12.92
C LEU A 80 0.15 -14.59 -14.12
N ALA A 81 0.26 -15.39 -15.17
CA ALA A 81 0.95 -15.03 -16.41
C ALA A 81 0.34 -13.75 -17.03
N ALA A 82 -0.99 -13.63 -17.03
CA ALA A 82 -1.68 -12.45 -17.54
C ALA A 82 -1.28 -11.17 -16.79
N VAL A 83 -1.14 -11.25 -15.47
CA VAL A 83 -0.70 -10.14 -14.62
C VAL A 83 0.77 -9.80 -14.88
N ARG A 84 1.63 -10.82 -15.03
CA ARG A 84 3.05 -10.63 -15.35
C ARG A 84 3.25 -9.93 -16.69
N GLU A 85 2.54 -10.37 -17.72
CA GLU A 85 2.57 -9.73 -19.05
C GLU A 85 2.12 -8.27 -18.99
N ALA A 86 1.08 -7.95 -18.22
CA ALA A 86 0.67 -6.56 -18.00
C ALA A 86 1.74 -5.73 -17.29
N VAL A 87 2.38 -6.28 -16.25
CA VAL A 87 3.50 -5.62 -15.53
C VAL A 87 4.66 -5.33 -16.47
N ASP A 88 5.06 -6.31 -17.29
CA ASP A 88 6.19 -6.16 -18.22
C ASP A 88 5.87 -5.15 -19.34
N ALA A 89 4.64 -5.21 -19.88
CA ALA A 89 4.13 -4.27 -20.87
C ALA A 89 4.12 -2.82 -20.35
N LEU A 90 3.80 -2.60 -19.07
CA LEU A 90 3.80 -1.29 -18.43
C LEU A 90 5.22 -0.79 -18.15
N ARG A 91 6.11 -1.67 -17.69
CA ARG A 91 7.53 -1.34 -17.49
C ARG A 91 8.20 -0.90 -18.79
N ALA A 92 7.93 -1.62 -19.89
CA ALA A 92 8.44 -1.27 -21.21
C ALA A 92 7.98 0.13 -21.68
N ARG A 93 6.81 0.58 -21.22
CA ARG A 93 6.25 1.93 -21.47
C ARG A 93 6.67 2.97 -20.42
N GLY A 94 7.67 2.69 -19.59
CA GLY A 94 8.21 3.64 -18.60
C GLY A 94 7.35 3.86 -17.35
N PHE A 95 6.37 2.99 -17.09
CA PHE A 95 5.58 3.05 -15.86
C PHE A 95 6.27 2.34 -14.69
N THR A 96 5.82 2.71 -13.50
CA THR A 96 6.16 2.09 -12.22
C THR A 96 4.94 1.29 -11.71
N PRO A 97 4.77 0.02 -12.12
CA PRO A 97 3.61 -0.78 -11.72
C PRO A 97 3.67 -1.22 -10.26
N GLY A 98 2.53 -1.13 -9.58
CA GLY A 98 2.23 -1.83 -8.33
C GLY A 98 0.98 -2.69 -8.51
N VAL A 99 0.96 -3.88 -7.92
CA VAL A 99 -0.13 -4.84 -8.07
C VAL A 99 -0.81 -5.04 -6.72
N VAL A 100 -2.13 -4.98 -6.71
CA VAL A 100 -2.95 -5.29 -5.54
C VAL A 100 -3.81 -6.51 -5.86
N PHE A 101 -3.88 -7.43 -4.92
CA PHE A 101 -4.67 -8.65 -5.00
C PHE A 101 -5.62 -8.76 -3.83
N ASP A 102 -6.76 -9.38 -4.05
CA ASP A 102 -7.66 -9.83 -2.99
C ASP A 102 -6.97 -10.87 -2.07
N ALA A 103 -7.59 -11.14 -0.91
CA ALA A 103 -7.05 -12.08 0.08
C ALA A 103 -7.02 -13.55 -0.40
N ASN A 104 -7.76 -13.88 -1.47
CA ASN A 104 -7.99 -15.23 -1.96
C ASN A 104 -7.11 -15.60 -3.16
N VAL A 105 -6.31 -14.66 -3.68
CA VAL A 105 -5.45 -14.84 -4.86
C VAL A 105 -4.60 -16.11 -4.81
N GLY A 106 -4.00 -16.41 -3.65
CA GLY A 106 -3.16 -17.61 -3.50
C GLY A 106 -3.93 -18.89 -3.70
N TYR A 107 -5.12 -18.98 -3.10
CA TYR A 107 -5.99 -20.15 -3.24
C TYR A 107 -6.51 -20.30 -4.68
N LYS A 108 -6.84 -19.17 -5.33
CA LYS A 108 -7.26 -19.16 -6.74
C LYS A 108 -6.15 -19.64 -7.70
N LEU A 109 -4.89 -19.26 -7.45
CA LEU A 109 -3.78 -19.60 -8.35
C LEU A 109 -3.16 -20.98 -8.11
N VAL A 110 -2.99 -21.37 -6.84
CA VAL A 110 -2.17 -22.54 -6.47
C VAL A 110 -2.75 -23.33 -5.28
N GLY A 111 -4.02 -23.10 -4.94
CA GLY A 111 -4.72 -23.87 -3.90
C GLY A 111 -4.25 -23.61 -2.47
N ARG A 112 -3.35 -22.64 -2.23
CA ARG A 112 -2.84 -22.31 -0.89
C ARG A 112 -2.62 -20.81 -0.70
N TYR A 113 -2.58 -20.37 0.54
CA TYR A 113 -2.22 -18.98 0.85
C TYR A 113 -0.85 -18.59 0.25
N GLN A 114 -0.79 -17.37 -0.29
CA GLN A 114 0.39 -16.75 -0.86
C GLN A 114 0.52 -15.33 -0.32
N ASN A 115 1.71 -14.95 0.12
CA ASN A 115 1.99 -13.61 0.64
C ASN A 115 2.57 -12.66 -0.43
N ASN A 116 2.69 -11.37 -0.10
CA ASN A 116 3.22 -10.33 -0.99
C ASN A 116 4.60 -10.66 -1.58
N ALA A 117 5.47 -11.32 -0.80
CA ALA A 117 6.82 -11.63 -1.24
C ALA A 117 6.84 -12.78 -2.25
N GLU A 118 6.00 -13.80 -2.04
CA GLU A 118 5.88 -14.93 -2.98
C GLU A 118 5.33 -14.47 -4.33
N LEU A 119 4.21 -13.73 -4.34
CA LEU A 119 3.65 -13.17 -5.57
C LEU A 119 4.58 -12.13 -6.22
N GLY A 120 5.29 -11.34 -5.41
CA GLY A 120 6.31 -10.41 -5.89
C GLY A 120 7.40 -11.10 -6.70
N ARG A 121 7.91 -12.24 -6.22
CA ARG A 121 8.91 -13.04 -6.95
C ARG A 121 8.37 -13.54 -8.28
N LEU A 122 7.14 -14.08 -8.29
CA LEU A 122 6.51 -14.60 -9.50
C LEU A 122 6.24 -13.51 -10.55
N LEU A 123 5.93 -12.29 -10.10
CA LEU A 123 5.70 -11.12 -10.97
C LEU A 123 6.99 -10.36 -11.33
N GLY A 124 8.14 -10.75 -10.77
CA GLY A 124 9.38 -9.99 -10.92
C GLY A 124 9.29 -8.57 -10.34
N LEU A 125 8.45 -8.35 -9.32
CA LEU A 125 8.26 -7.08 -8.63
C LEU A 125 8.88 -7.13 -7.22
N PRO A 126 9.43 -6.01 -6.73
CA PRO A 126 9.84 -5.94 -5.34
C PRO A 126 8.61 -6.01 -4.42
N ARG A 127 8.79 -6.58 -3.22
CA ARG A 127 7.72 -6.83 -2.24
C ARG A 127 6.86 -5.60 -1.93
N ASP A 128 7.44 -4.40 -1.94
CA ASP A 128 6.77 -3.12 -1.66
C ASP A 128 5.87 -2.63 -2.80
N ARG A 129 5.88 -3.32 -3.94
CA ARG A 129 5.00 -3.09 -5.09
C ARG A 129 3.94 -4.17 -5.27
N VAL A 130 3.86 -5.15 -4.37
CA VAL A 130 2.79 -6.15 -4.36
C VAL A 130 2.08 -6.14 -3.03
N THR A 131 0.77 -6.01 -3.07
CA THR A 131 -0.08 -6.02 -1.88
C THR A 131 -1.13 -7.11 -2.01
N VAL A 132 -1.07 -8.13 -1.15
CA VAL A 132 -2.20 -9.03 -0.90
C VAL A 132 -3.00 -8.45 0.24
N VAL A 133 -4.27 -8.17 -0.01
CA VAL A 133 -5.16 -7.53 0.97
C VAL A 133 -5.50 -8.54 2.08
N SER A 134 -5.61 -8.04 3.31
CA SER A 134 -6.03 -8.86 4.45
C SER A 134 -7.47 -9.36 4.28
N LYS A 135 -7.74 -10.58 4.76
CA LYS A 135 -9.11 -11.13 4.75
C LYS A 135 -10.08 -10.20 5.47
N GLY A 136 -11.26 -10.00 4.91
CA GLY A 136 -12.31 -9.12 5.45
C GLY A 136 -12.17 -7.65 5.05
N ILE A 137 -11.09 -7.27 4.36
CA ILE A 137 -10.93 -5.93 3.79
C ILE A 137 -11.26 -5.98 2.30
N PRO A 138 -12.18 -5.14 1.79
CA PRO A 138 -12.44 -5.01 0.36
C PRO A 138 -11.17 -4.59 -0.40
N ALA A 139 -10.82 -5.33 -1.45
CA ALA A 139 -9.62 -5.03 -2.23
C ALA A 139 -9.71 -3.68 -2.94
N ASP A 140 -10.90 -3.34 -3.45
CA ASP A 140 -11.21 -2.07 -4.12
C ASP A 140 -10.81 -0.86 -3.28
N GLN A 141 -11.12 -0.88 -1.97
CA GLN A 141 -10.75 0.22 -1.08
C GLN A 141 -9.23 0.40 -1.00
N VAL A 142 -8.48 -0.70 -1.00
CA VAL A 142 -7.01 -0.67 -0.96
C VAL A 142 -6.45 -0.20 -2.30
N ILE A 143 -7.00 -0.66 -3.42
CA ILE A 143 -6.64 -0.25 -4.78
C ILE A 143 -6.83 1.26 -4.94
N LEU A 144 -8.04 1.75 -4.64
CA LEU A 144 -8.42 3.16 -4.81
C LEU A 144 -7.60 4.08 -3.90
N LYS A 145 -7.40 3.71 -2.63
CA LYS A 145 -6.52 4.46 -1.71
C LYS A 145 -5.07 4.49 -2.20
N ALA A 146 -4.55 3.36 -2.68
CA ALA A 146 -3.18 3.28 -3.20
C ALA A 146 -3.00 4.12 -4.46
N ALA A 147 -3.99 4.12 -5.35
CA ALA A 147 -3.99 4.92 -6.57
C ALA A 147 -4.02 6.41 -6.25
N ARG A 148 -4.97 6.85 -5.41
CA ARG A 148 -5.08 8.23 -4.94
C ARG A 148 -3.79 8.72 -4.29
N GLY A 149 -3.25 7.95 -3.34
CA GLY A 149 -2.05 8.33 -2.59
C GLY A 149 -0.78 8.47 -3.45
N ARG A 150 -0.78 7.91 -4.67
CA ARG A 150 0.34 7.95 -5.61
C ARG A 150 0.04 8.79 -6.87
N GLY A 151 -1.16 9.34 -6.99
CA GLY A 151 -1.61 9.97 -8.24
C GLY A 151 -1.57 9.00 -9.43
N ALA A 152 -1.81 7.72 -9.18
CA ALA A 152 -1.67 6.66 -10.18
C ALA A 152 -2.99 6.39 -10.91
N ARG A 153 -2.88 5.95 -12.17
CA ARG A 153 -3.99 5.32 -12.90
C ARG A 153 -4.17 3.87 -12.43
N ILE A 154 -5.33 3.29 -12.66
CA ILE A 154 -5.67 1.91 -12.28
C ILE A 154 -5.93 1.08 -13.53
N ILE A 155 -5.21 -0.02 -13.71
CA ILE A 155 -5.51 -1.05 -14.71
C ILE A 155 -6.56 -1.99 -14.13
N THR A 156 -7.78 -1.94 -14.66
CA THR A 156 -8.87 -2.84 -14.30
C THR A 156 -9.98 -2.78 -15.36
N ASN A 157 -10.82 -3.82 -15.42
CA ASN A 157 -12.11 -3.77 -16.11
C ASN A 157 -13.30 -3.53 -15.15
N ASP A 158 -13.06 -3.46 -13.84
CA ASP A 158 -14.07 -3.07 -12.87
C ASP A 158 -14.34 -1.55 -12.95
N ARG A 159 -15.56 -1.15 -12.61
CA ARG A 159 -16.01 0.24 -12.55
C ARG A 159 -16.02 0.80 -11.13
N TYR A 160 -15.88 -0.03 -10.10
CA TYR A 160 -15.90 0.36 -8.69
C TYR A 160 -17.08 1.27 -8.31
N ARG A 161 -18.28 0.97 -8.82
CA ARG A 161 -19.46 1.85 -8.71
C ARG A 161 -19.80 2.21 -7.26
N ASP A 162 -19.68 1.23 -6.35
CA ASP A 162 -19.98 1.39 -4.92
C ASP A 162 -19.03 2.39 -4.22
N TRP A 163 -17.91 2.73 -4.86
CA TRP A 163 -16.90 3.64 -4.33
C TRP A 163 -16.93 5.02 -5.00
N ALA A 164 -17.82 5.28 -5.95
CA ALA A 164 -17.84 6.52 -6.73
C ALA A 164 -17.97 7.79 -5.88
N GLU A 165 -18.77 7.75 -4.81
CA GLU A 165 -18.96 8.88 -3.90
C GLU A 165 -17.66 9.20 -3.12
N ALA A 166 -17.00 8.17 -2.60
CA ALA A 166 -15.75 8.30 -1.87
C ALA A 166 -14.54 8.56 -2.78
N HIS A 167 -14.64 8.16 -4.05
CA HIS A 167 -13.59 8.19 -5.07
C HIS A 167 -14.08 8.74 -6.41
N PRO A 168 -14.41 10.05 -6.50
CA PRO A 168 -14.91 10.65 -7.73
C PRO A 168 -13.90 10.59 -8.89
N GLU A 169 -12.61 10.40 -8.60
CA GLU A 169 -11.57 10.21 -9.61
C GLU A 169 -11.82 9.02 -10.55
N ILE A 170 -12.61 8.02 -10.16
CA ILE A 170 -12.93 6.87 -11.03
C ILE A 170 -13.79 7.26 -12.23
N ALA A 171 -14.52 8.38 -12.15
CA ALA A 171 -15.31 8.91 -13.25
C ALA A 171 -14.46 9.75 -14.23
N ARG A 172 -13.22 10.09 -13.87
CA ARG A 172 -12.32 10.83 -14.75
C ARG A 172 -11.82 9.91 -15.87
N GLU A 173 -11.93 10.41 -17.09
CA GLU A 173 -11.40 9.73 -18.28
C GLU A 173 -9.91 9.40 -18.10
N GLY A 174 -9.53 8.18 -18.51
CA GLY A 174 -8.17 7.67 -18.38
C GLY A 174 -7.72 7.32 -16.95
N HIS A 175 -8.53 7.55 -15.90
CA HIS A 175 -8.16 7.12 -14.54
C HIS A 175 -8.25 5.60 -14.38
N LEU A 176 -9.35 5.02 -14.85
CA LEU A 176 -9.50 3.57 -15.02
C LEU A 176 -9.11 3.21 -16.45
N VAL A 177 -8.06 2.41 -16.58
CA VAL A 177 -7.49 1.95 -17.83
C VAL A 177 -7.93 0.51 -18.05
N ARG A 178 -8.64 0.28 -19.15
CA ARG A 178 -9.12 -1.06 -19.50
C ARG A 178 -8.05 -1.84 -20.23
N GLY A 179 -8.27 -3.14 -20.30
CA GLY A 179 -7.43 -4.02 -21.09
C GLY A 179 -8.00 -5.40 -21.22
N GLY A 180 -7.23 -6.28 -21.85
CA GLY A 180 -7.58 -7.67 -21.99
C GLY A 180 -6.73 -8.36 -23.03
N TYR A 181 -7.23 -9.48 -23.53
CA TYR A 181 -6.60 -10.23 -24.61
C TYR A 181 -7.46 -10.22 -25.87
N ARG A 182 -6.81 -10.08 -27.03
CA ARG A 182 -7.42 -10.26 -28.36
C ARG A 182 -6.46 -11.07 -29.20
N ALA A 183 -6.92 -12.19 -29.77
CA ALA A 183 -6.08 -13.11 -30.53
C ALA A 183 -4.76 -13.48 -29.81
N GLY A 184 -4.85 -13.74 -28.49
CA GLY A 184 -3.69 -14.09 -27.65
C GLY A 184 -2.77 -12.93 -27.27
N LYS A 185 -2.97 -11.72 -27.80
CA LYS A 185 -2.16 -10.53 -27.50
C LYS A 185 -2.81 -9.64 -26.46
N LEU A 186 -2.02 -9.20 -25.49
CA LEU A 186 -2.42 -8.20 -24.50
C LEU A 186 -2.66 -6.85 -25.19
N TRP A 187 -3.79 -6.21 -24.89
CA TRP A 187 -4.06 -4.82 -25.22
C TRP A 187 -4.42 -4.04 -23.95
N LEU A 188 -4.01 -2.78 -23.89
CA LEU A 188 -4.31 -1.85 -22.80
C LEU A 188 -4.79 -0.54 -23.44
N GLU A 189 -5.87 0.03 -22.92
CA GLU A 189 -6.41 1.33 -23.32
C GLU A 189 -5.61 2.46 -22.65
N LEU A 190 -4.30 2.45 -22.90
CA LEU A 190 -3.39 3.48 -22.43
C LEU A 190 -3.17 4.47 -23.55
N ASP A 191 -3.53 5.72 -23.29
CA ASP A 191 -2.94 6.81 -24.05
C ASP A 191 -1.45 6.84 -23.71
N ASP A 192 -0.63 6.52 -24.71
CA ASP A 192 0.80 6.78 -24.73
C ASP A 192 0.97 8.30 -24.79
N GLY A 193 0.67 8.97 -23.68
CA GLY A 193 0.67 10.44 -23.60
C GLY A 193 1.92 11.02 -24.27
N ALA A 194 1.65 11.93 -25.21
CA ALA A 194 2.56 12.81 -25.92
C ALA A 194 3.56 13.54 -25.02
#